data_AF-A0A0M9ETC0-F1
#
_entry.id   AF-A0A0M9ETC0-F1
#
_cell.length_a   1.000
_cell.length_b   1.000
_cell.length_c   1.000
_cell.angle_alpha   90.00
_cell.angle_beta   90.00
_cell.angle_gamma   90.00
#
_symmetry.space_group_name_H-M   'P 1'
#
loop_
_entity.id
_entity.type
_entity.pdbx_description
1 polymer ?
#
loop_
_entity_poly.entity_id
_entity_poly.type
_entity_poly.pdbx_seq_one_letter_code
_entity_poly.pdbx_strand_id
1 'polypeptide(L)'
;MFVKKSPNSHGWVNPLDVEELWRDHFDYFYREYTDNPDEICVFLITCHPDVSGRPHVLLMHQRLIEHINKHEGVEWVTMEQMCDEFKETNKPPKGAVMPKVK
;
A
#
# COMPACT_ATOMS: atom_id res chain seq x y z
N MET A 1 -1.52 16.34 4.58
CA MET A 1 -2.47 17.23 5.28
C MET A 1 -1.75 18.53 5.61
N PHE A 2 -2.37 19.69 5.38
CA PHE A 2 -1.78 20.97 5.78
C PHE A 2 -2.11 21.27 7.24
N VAL A 3 -1.09 21.54 8.06
CA VAL A 3 -1.20 21.85 9.49
C VAL A 3 -0.38 23.11 9.77
N LYS A 4 -1.04 24.27 9.79
CA LYS A 4 -0.39 25.60 9.90
C LYS A 4 0.65 25.75 11.01
N LYS A 5 0.47 25.07 12.15
CA LYS A 5 1.36 25.18 13.31
C LYS A 5 2.58 24.25 13.26
N SER A 6 2.65 23.32 12.30
CA SER A 6 3.77 22.39 12.18
C SER A 6 4.82 22.96 11.22
N PRO A 7 6.08 23.14 11.65
CA PRO A 7 7.12 23.75 10.82
C PRO A 7 7.46 22.90 9.58
N ASN A 8 7.26 21.58 9.64
CA ASN A 8 7.47 20.66 8.51
C ASN A 8 6.17 20.36 7.77
N SER A 9 5.12 21.18 7.96
CA SER A 9 3.86 20.98 7.26
C SER A 9 4.06 21.18 5.76
N HIS A 10 3.77 20.12 5.01
CA HIS A 10 3.51 20.20 3.59
C HIS A 10 2.02 20.46 3.36
N GLY A 11 1.53 20.25 2.14
CA GLY A 11 0.11 20.40 1.80
C GLY A 11 -0.18 20.90 0.39
N TRP A 12 0.87 21.27 -0.34
CA TRP A 12 0.79 21.85 -1.68
C TRP A 12 1.58 21.07 -2.73
N VAL A 13 2.03 19.86 -2.39
CA VAL A 13 2.65 18.94 -3.36
C VAL A 13 1.59 18.58 -4.41
N ASN A 14 1.98 18.59 -5.67
CA ASN A 14 1.08 18.25 -6.77
C ASN A 14 0.68 16.76 -6.66
N PRO A 15 -0.62 16.42 -6.67
CA PRO A 15 -1.07 15.03 -6.64
C PRO A 15 -0.50 14.17 -7.77
N LEU A 16 -0.18 14.76 -8.93
CA LEU A 16 0.41 14.02 -10.04
C LEU A 16 1.81 13.48 -9.70
N ASP A 17 2.62 14.25 -8.97
CA ASP A 17 3.95 13.80 -8.54
C ASP A 17 3.83 12.66 -7.51
N VAL A 18 2.81 12.72 -6.64
CA VAL A 18 2.53 11.64 -5.67
C VAL A 18 2.04 10.38 -6.39
N GLU A 19 1.22 10.54 -7.42
CA GLU A 19 0.76 9.44 -8.27
C GLU A 19 1.91 8.71 -8.93
N GLU A 20 2.83 9.45 -9.56
CA GLU A 20 4.00 8.91 -10.23
C GLU A 20 4.87 8.12 -9.25
N LEU A 21 5.15 8.68 -8.07
CA LEU A 21 5.89 7.98 -7.02
C LEU A 21 5.23 6.65 -6.60
N TRP A 22 3.90 6.62 -6.49
CA TRP A 22 3.19 5.41 -6.11
C TRP A 22 3.12 4.39 -7.25
N ARG A 23 3.01 4.85 -8.50
CA ARG A 23 3.09 3.99 -9.69
C ARG A 23 4.47 3.37 -9.82
N ASP A 24 5.53 4.15 -9.68
CA ASP A 24 6.91 3.65 -9.76
C ASP A 24 7.22 2.63 -8.66
N HIS A 25 6.74 2.85 -7.43
CA HIS A 25 6.85 1.84 -6.37
C HIS A 25 6.13 0.54 -6.73
N PHE A 26 4.88 0.64 -7.21
CA PHE A 26 4.13 -0.53 -7.65
C PHE A 26 4.83 -1.25 -8.80
N ASP A 27 5.25 -0.54 -9.84
CA ASP A 27 5.90 -1.11 -11.04
C ASP A 27 7.24 -1.78 -10.69
N TYR A 28 8.00 -1.21 -9.75
CA TYR A 28 9.21 -1.83 -9.22
C TYR A 28 8.87 -3.13 -8.49
N PHE A 29 7.89 -3.11 -7.58
CA PHE A 29 7.50 -4.31 -6.82
C PHE A 29 6.93 -5.41 -7.71
N TYR A 30 6.10 -5.02 -8.67
CA TYR A 30 5.54 -5.93 -9.65
C TYR A 30 6.67 -6.61 -10.42
N ARG A 31 7.57 -5.83 -11.05
CA ARG A 31 8.66 -6.39 -11.85
C ARG A 31 9.62 -7.30 -11.07
N GLU A 32 9.96 -6.96 -9.83
CA GLU A 32 11.01 -7.69 -9.09
C GLU A 32 10.50 -8.90 -8.30
N TYR A 33 9.22 -8.91 -7.90
CA TYR A 33 8.71 -9.91 -6.96
C TYR A 33 7.59 -10.81 -7.51
N THR A 34 6.98 -10.51 -8.66
CA THR A 34 5.83 -11.33 -9.14
C THR A 34 6.21 -12.67 -9.75
N ASP A 35 7.45 -12.82 -10.20
CA ASP A 35 7.90 -14.04 -10.87
C ASP A 35 8.25 -15.17 -9.88
N ASN A 36 8.30 -14.86 -8.57
CA ASN A 36 8.61 -15.82 -7.53
C ASN A 36 7.34 -16.31 -6.81
N PRO A 37 6.83 -17.52 -7.11
CA PRO A 37 5.60 -18.03 -6.51
C PRO A 37 5.74 -18.33 -5.01
N ASP A 38 6.96 -18.38 -4.48
CA ASP A 38 7.23 -18.62 -3.06
C ASP A 38 7.32 -17.31 -2.24
N GLU A 39 7.19 -16.14 -2.88
CA GLU A 39 7.26 -14.83 -2.22
C GLU A 39 5.93 -14.07 -2.29
N ILE A 40 5.44 -13.66 -1.12
CA ILE A 40 4.29 -12.76 -1.02
C ILE A 40 4.80 -11.33 -1.18
N CYS A 41 4.39 -10.65 -2.25
CA CYS A 41 4.63 -9.22 -2.43
C CYS A 41 3.41 -8.42 -1.96
N VAL A 42 3.60 -7.50 -1.01
CA VAL A 42 2.52 -6.65 -0.49
C VAL A 42 2.79 -5.20 -0.84
N PHE A 43 1.86 -4.57 -1.56
CA PHE A 43 1.87 -3.14 -1.84
C PHE A 43 0.77 -2.43 -1.05
N LEU A 44 1.15 -1.72 0.01
CA LEU A 44 0.22 -1.03 0.92
C LEU A 44 0.18 0.48 0.67
N ILE A 45 -1.02 1.01 0.46
CA ILE A 45 -1.26 2.45 0.40
C ILE A 45 -2.01 2.90 1.65
N THR A 46 -1.39 3.77 2.44
CA THR A 46 -2.05 4.40 3.59
C THR A 46 -2.74 5.70 3.16
N CYS A 47 -4.06 5.77 3.37
CA CYS A 47 -4.90 6.90 3.02
C CYS A 47 -5.58 7.52 4.24
N HIS A 48 -5.90 8.81 4.15
CA HIS A 48 -6.68 9.52 5.16
C HIS A 48 -7.84 10.26 4.48
N PRO A 49 -9.08 10.21 5.01
CA PRO A 49 -10.23 10.85 4.38
C PRO A 49 -10.05 12.37 4.22
N ASP A 50 -9.38 13.02 5.17
CA ASP A 50 -9.07 14.45 5.15
C ASP A 50 -8.24 14.91 3.94
N VAL A 51 -7.51 13.98 3.31
CA VAL A 51 -6.63 14.22 2.16
C VAL A 51 -7.16 13.51 0.93
N SER A 52 -7.32 12.19 1.00
CA SER A 52 -7.74 11.33 -0.12
C SER A 52 -9.19 11.58 -0.55
N GLY A 53 -10.03 12.17 0.29
CA GLY A 53 -11.40 12.55 -0.05
C GLY A 53 -11.51 13.82 -0.90
N ARG A 54 -10.41 14.54 -1.17
CA ARG A 54 -10.43 15.76 -2.00
C ARG A 54 -10.55 15.40 -3.49
N PRO A 55 -11.33 16.15 -4.29
CA PRO A 55 -11.60 15.78 -5.69
C PRO A 55 -10.36 15.46 -6.54
N HIS A 56 -9.30 16.27 -6.44
CA HIS A 56 -8.07 16.03 -7.21
C HIS A 56 -7.31 14.77 -6.76
N VAL A 57 -7.41 14.38 -5.49
CA VAL A 57 -6.80 13.14 -4.97
C VAL A 57 -7.70 11.93 -5.26
N LEU A 58 -9.02 12.10 -5.30
CA LEU A 58 -9.93 11.05 -5.77
C LEU A 58 -9.63 10.66 -7.23
N LEU A 59 -9.40 11.64 -8.11
CA LEU A 59 -8.98 11.37 -9.50
C LEU A 59 -7.61 10.68 -9.57
N MET A 60 -6.68 11.01 -8.66
CA MET A 60 -5.39 10.34 -8.54
C MET A 60 -5.56 8.86 -8.17
N HIS A 61 -6.39 8.56 -7.16
CA HIS A 61 -6.70 7.17 -6.77
C HIS A 61 -7.36 6.38 -7.90
N GLN A 62 -8.29 6.99 -8.64
CA GLN A 62 -8.94 6.32 -9.77
C GLN A 62 -7.92 5.90 -10.83
N ARG A 63 -7.02 6.80 -11.25
CA ARG A 63 -5.96 6.47 -12.22
C ARG A 63 -4.99 5.42 -11.70
N LEU A 64 -4.63 5.49 -10.42
CA LEU A 64 -3.74 4.51 -9.82
C LEU A 64 -4.37 3.12 -9.76
N ILE A 65 -5.64 3.02 -9.33
CA ILE A 65 -6.38 1.75 -9.32
C ILE A 65 -6.51 1.19 -10.74
N GLU A 66 -6.84 2.04 -11.72
CA GLU A 66 -6.89 1.65 -13.14
C GLU A 66 -5.53 1.16 -13.68
N HIS A 67 -4.42 1.75 -13.22
CA HIS A 67 -3.07 1.29 -13.57
C HIS A 67 -2.78 -0.08 -12.96
N ILE A 68 -3.00 -0.24 -11.65
CA ILE A 68 -2.76 -1.48 -10.91
C ILE A 68 -3.59 -2.64 -11.50
N ASN A 69 -4.86 -2.41 -11.80
CA ASN A 69 -5.79 -3.43 -12.32
C ASN A 69 -5.44 -3.96 -13.73
N LYS A 70 -4.46 -3.37 -14.43
CA LYS A 70 -3.96 -3.89 -15.71
C LYS A 70 -2.95 -5.02 -15.56
N HIS A 71 -2.55 -5.33 -14.34
CA HIS A 71 -1.50 -6.29 -14.05
C HIS A 71 -2.09 -7.62 -13.56
N GLU A 72 -1.60 -8.73 -14.11
CA GLU A 72 -2.07 -10.08 -13.77
C GLU A 72 -1.58 -10.48 -12.37
N GLY A 73 -2.35 -11.29 -11.65
CA GLY A 73 -1.98 -11.78 -10.32
C GLY A 73 -2.12 -10.76 -9.18
N VAL A 74 -2.58 -9.54 -9.46
CA VAL A 74 -2.90 -8.56 -8.39
C VAL A 74 -4.20 -8.93 -7.70
N GLU A 75 -4.17 -8.98 -6.37
CA GLU A 75 -5.34 -9.16 -5.53
C GLU A 75 -5.56 -7.98 -4.58
N TRP A 76 -6.78 -7.45 -4.55
CA TRP A 76 -7.20 -6.46 -3.56
C TRP A 76 -7.73 -7.17 -2.32
N VAL A 77 -6.96 -7.13 -1.25
CA VAL A 77 -7.30 -7.81 0.01
C VAL A 77 -7.27 -6.86 1.21
N THR A 78 -7.87 -7.31 2.30
CA THR A 78 -7.79 -6.62 3.58
C THR A 78 -6.47 -6.93 4.29
N MET A 79 -6.04 -6.06 5.22
CA MET A 79 -4.87 -6.34 6.07
C MET A 79 -5.05 -7.61 6.91
N GLU A 80 -6.29 -8.00 7.25
CA GLU A 80 -6.58 -9.24 7.97
C GLU A 80 -6.22 -10.46 7.12
N GLN A 81 -6.68 -10.51 5.87
CA GLN A 81 -6.37 -11.59 4.94
C GLN A 81 -4.86 -11.73 4.70
N MET A 82 -4.16 -10.61 4.48
CA MET A 82 -2.69 -10.62 4.38
C MET A 82 -2.02 -11.19 5.64
N CYS A 83 -2.50 -10.79 6.82
CA CYS A 83 -1.96 -11.27 8.08
C CYS A 83 -2.20 -12.77 8.28
N ASP A 84 -3.34 -13.28 7.83
CA ASP A 84 -3.69 -14.68 7.98
C ASP A 84 -2.87 -15.57 7.04
N GLU A 85 -2.75 -15.18 5.76
CA GLU A 85 -1.90 -15.87 4.80
C GLU A 85 -0.41 -15.90 5.24
N PHE A 86 0.09 -14.77 5.75
CA PHE A 86 1.45 -14.72 6.30
C PHE A 86 1.63 -15.72 7.45
N LYS A 87 0.69 -15.81 8.40
CA LYS A 87 0.79 -16.75 9.53
C LYS A 87 0.69 -18.21 9.12
N GLU A 88 -0.10 -18.51 8.09
CA GLU A 88 -0.25 -19.88 7.56
C GLU A 88 1.06 -20.38 6.93
N THR A 89 1.77 -19.50 6.24
CA THR A 89 2.99 -19.82 5.49
C THR A 89 4.28 -19.59 6.28
N ASN A 90 4.27 -18.73 7.30
CA ASN A 90 5.46 -18.36 8.07
C ASN A 90 5.36 -18.80 9.53
N LYS A 91 6.32 -19.63 9.96
CA LYS A 91 6.43 -20.01 11.37
C LYS A 91 7.14 -18.90 12.15
N PRO A 92 6.58 -18.49 13.31
CA PRO A 92 7.28 -17.56 14.19
C PRO A 92 8.68 -18.07 14.55
N PRO A 93 9.69 -17.18 14.63
CA PRO A 93 11.01 -17.57 15.10
C PRO A 93 10.95 -18.25 16.47
N LYS A 94 11.86 -19.20 16.72
CA LYS A 94 11.92 -19.91 17.99
C LYS A 94 12.08 -18.93 19.16
N GLY A 95 11.12 -18.96 20.09
CA GLY A 95 11.11 -18.07 21.26
C GLY A 95 10.39 -16.73 21.05
N ALA A 96 9.77 -16.50 19.89
CA ALA A 96 8.94 -15.33 19.66
C ALA A 96 7.77 -15.27 20.66
N VAL A 97 7.54 -14.09 21.24
CA VAL A 97 6.38 -13.84 22.11
C VAL A 97 5.16 -13.62 21.23
N MET A 98 4.24 -14.58 21.23
CA MET A 98 3.00 -14.51 20.46
C MET A 98 1.88 -13.82 21.27
N PRO A 99 0.91 -13.15 20.61
CA PRO A 99 -0.29 -12.65 21.28
C PRO A 99 -0.98 -13.77 22.05
N LYS A 100 -1.51 -13.47 23.24
CA LYS A 100 -2.33 -14.45 23.99
C LYS A 100 -3.59 -14.75 23.16
N VAL A 101 -3.81 -16.02 22.85
CA VAL A 101 -5.08 -16.47 22.24
C VAL A 101 -6.19 -16.07 23.20
N LYS A 102 -7.21 -15.36 22.69
CA LYS A 102 -8.40 -14.99 23.47
C LYS A 102 -9.27 -16.21 23.72
#